data_AF-A0A4P2Q7L2-F1
#
_entry.id   AF-A0A4P2Q7L2-F1
#
_cell.length_a   1.000
_cell.length_b   1.000
_cell.length_c   1.000
_cell.angle_alpha   90.00
_cell.angle_beta   90.00
_cell.angle_gamma   90.00
#
_symmetry.space_group_name_H-M   'P 1'
#
loop_
_entity.id
_entity.type
_entity.pdbx_description
1 polymer ?
#
loop_
_entity_poly.entity_id
_entity_poly.type
_entity_poly.pdbx_seq_one_letter_code
_entity_poly.pdbx_strand_id
1 'polypeptide(L)'
;MPTLEHNALVEMFREHPELAPHVLATLFHVEVPPHASVAVVESSLDQLIPAELRADLVLELRDANGRLVLAIVLEVQRNVDPDKKFSWPAYVTGVRARRRCGAVVLVVAPDAGVAAWAAESIDLGLGRGHVEPLVLGPAVVPEITDLADAEKEAELAVLSAMAHGNGPNGLTVLQAALAALGRLDQEHAMVYFQLIWDGLREPMQQALEALVMERQIEGEATLPPFVQRLIDRGKLEGELKGMREGMRQGELKGMREGMRQGELKGMREGMRQGELKGMREGKLEGMRQGELKGKKETLLRLLARAGIALAESESARIQACSDIATLDRWIENVLGAKTATEVLS
;
A
#
# COMPACT_ATOMS: atom_id res chain seq x y z
N MET A 1 -13.02 22.36 -53.57
CA MET A 1 -13.79 23.48 -53.00
C MET A 1 -15.26 23.12 -53.09
N PRO A 2 -16.05 23.26 -52.01
CA PRO A 2 -17.49 23.04 -52.08
C PRO A 2 -18.15 24.02 -53.08
N THR A 3 -19.24 23.60 -53.69
CA THR A 3 -20.00 24.40 -54.66
C THR A 3 -20.81 25.50 -53.96
N LEU A 4 -21.23 26.54 -54.71
CA LEU A 4 -22.11 27.60 -54.20
C LEU A 4 -23.40 27.03 -53.60
N GLU A 5 -24.01 26.06 -54.30
CA GLU A 5 -25.21 25.36 -53.85
C GLU A 5 -24.98 24.59 -52.53
N HIS A 6 -23.85 23.88 -52.41
CA HIS A 6 -23.49 23.20 -51.17
C HIS A 6 -23.36 24.19 -50.00
N ASN A 7 -22.67 25.31 -50.22
CA ASN A 7 -22.50 26.33 -49.18
C ASN A 7 -23.84 26.96 -48.78
N ALA A 8 -24.70 27.30 -49.74
CA ALA A 8 -26.01 27.88 -49.46
C ALA A 8 -26.89 26.94 -48.60
N LEU A 9 -26.87 25.64 -48.88
CA LEU A 9 -27.59 24.65 -48.06
C LEU A 9 -27.01 24.54 -46.65
N VAL A 10 -25.69 24.56 -46.49
CA VAL A 10 -25.05 24.53 -45.16
C VAL A 10 -25.38 25.81 -44.36
N GLU A 11 -25.34 26.99 -44.99
CA GLU A 11 -25.70 28.25 -44.32
C GLU A 11 -27.16 28.26 -43.84
N MET A 12 -28.11 27.68 -44.60
CA MET A 12 -29.51 27.58 -44.17
C MET A 12 -29.66 26.88 -42.81
N PHE A 13 -28.93 25.79 -42.57
CA PHE A 13 -28.93 25.12 -41.27
C PHE A 13 -28.11 25.87 -40.21
N ARG A 14 -27.13 26.67 -40.61
CA ARG A 14 -26.35 27.49 -39.68
C ARG A 14 -27.16 28.68 -39.15
N GLU A 15 -27.91 29.36 -40.01
CA GLU A 15 -28.78 30.49 -39.65
C GLU A 15 -30.03 30.04 -38.86
N HIS A 16 -30.53 28.83 -39.15
CA HIS A 16 -31.72 28.25 -38.51
C HIS A 16 -31.44 26.84 -37.96
N PRO A 17 -30.64 26.70 -36.88
CA PRO A 17 -30.20 25.39 -36.38
C PRO A 17 -31.35 24.48 -35.91
N GLU A 18 -32.46 25.06 -35.45
CA GLU A 18 -33.70 24.35 -35.08
C GLU A 18 -34.35 23.60 -36.25
N LEU A 19 -33.98 23.92 -37.50
CA LEU A 19 -34.46 23.20 -38.68
C LEU A 19 -34.04 21.72 -38.65
N ALA A 20 -32.87 21.39 -38.12
CA ALA A 20 -32.36 20.02 -38.07
C ALA A 20 -33.24 19.08 -37.23
N PRO A 21 -33.49 19.31 -35.93
CA PRO A 21 -34.39 18.46 -35.15
C PRO A 21 -35.83 18.50 -35.68
N HIS A 22 -36.30 19.65 -36.18
CA HIS A 22 -37.64 19.74 -36.78
C HIS A 22 -37.82 18.80 -37.97
N VAL A 23 -36.86 18.78 -38.90
CA VAL A 23 -36.89 17.89 -40.07
C VAL A 23 -36.76 16.43 -39.66
N LEU A 24 -35.89 16.10 -38.69
CA LEU A 24 -35.79 14.74 -38.14
C LEU A 24 -37.13 14.24 -37.58
N ALA A 25 -37.85 15.08 -36.84
CA ALA A 25 -39.14 14.72 -36.28
C ALA A 25 -40.26 14.66 -37.33
N THR A 26 -40.36 15.67 -38.20
CA THR A 26 -41.53 15.82 -39.10
C THR A 26 -41.42 15.00 -40.38
N LEU A 27 -40.23 14.90 -40.97
CA LEU A 27 -40.02 14.24 -42.26
C LEU A 27 -39.48 12.81 -42.09
N PHE A 28 -38.61 12.59 -41.11
CA PHE A 28 -38.02 11.27 -40.86
C PHE A 28 -38.73 10.49 -39.74
N HIS A 29 -39.72 11.10 -39.08
CA HIS A 29 -40.48 10.51 -37.97
C HIS A 29 -39.57 9.92 -36.89
N VAL A 30 -38.45 10.59 -36.62
CA VAL A 30 -37.51 10.23 -35.57
C VAL A 30 -37.91 10.89 -34.26
N GLU A 31 -37.94 10.10 -33.19
CA GLU A 31 -38.11 10.64 -31.85
C GLU A 31 -36.83 11.38 -31.44
N VAL A 32 -36.85 12.71 -31.62
CA VAL A 32 -35.75 13.58 -31.20
C VAL A 32 -35.86 13.82 -29.68
N PRO A 33 -34.80 13.56 -28.89
CA PRO A 33 -34.84 13.79 -27.44
C PRO A 33 -35.21 15.23 -27.07
N PRO A 34 -35.91 15.45 -25.95
CA PRO A 34 -36.19 16.81 -25.46
C PRO A 34 -34.89 17.59 -25.26
N HIS A 35 -34.82 18.80 -25.81
CA HIS A 35 -33.65 19.69 -25.73
C HIS A 35 -34.11 21.14 -25.52
N ALA A 36 -33.27 21.95 -24.88
CA ALA A 36 -33.58 23.35 -24.55
C ALA A 36 -33.13 24.34 -25.64
N SER A 37 -32.14 23.96 -26.45
CA SER A 37 -31.57 24.81 -27.49
C SER A 37 -30.72 23.99 -28.46
N VAL A 38 -30.68 24.39 -29.74
CA VAL A 38 -29.68 23.91 -30.70
C VAL A 38 -28.60 24.97 -30.92
N ALA A 39 -27.34 24.57 -30.79
CA ALA A 39 -26.19 25.45 -31.02
C ALA A 39 -25.37 24.97 -32.22
N VAL A 40 -24.89 25.91 -33.03
CA VAL A 40 -23.87 25.63 -34.05
C VAL A 40 -22.52 25.55 -33.34
N VAL A 41 -21.91 24.38 -33.37
CA VAL A 41 -20.52 24.17 -32.93
C VAL A 41 -19.57 24.19 -34.13
N GLU A 42 -18.28 24.44 -33.87
CA GLU A 42 -17.27 24.57 -34.92
C GLU A 42 -17.24 23.34 -35.85
N SER A 43 -17.39 23.57 -37.16
CA SER A 43 -17.53 22.51 -38.18
C SER A 43 -16.19 21.92 -38.64
N SER A 44 -15.09 22.59 -38.34
CA SER A 44 -13.73 22.11 -38.56
C SER A 44 -13.43 21.04 -37.51
N LEU A 45 -13.62 19.77 -37.87
CA LEU A 45 -13.11 18.60 -37.12
C LEU A 45 -11.56 18.55 -37.08
N ASP A 46 -10.91 19.62 -37.55
CA ASP A 46 -9.48 19.74 -37.83
C ASP A 46 -8.67 20.05 -36.57
N GLN A 47 -9.31 20.63 -35.54
CA GLN A 47 -8.75 20.66 -34.19
C GLN A 47 -9.06 19.34 -33.48
N LEU A 48 -8.51 18.26 -34.04
CA LEU A 48 -8.18 17.08 -33.26
C LEU A 48 -7.21 17.56 -32.17
N ILE A 49 -7.70 17.87 -30.97
CA ILE A 49 -6.95 17.41 -29.80
C ILE A 49 -6.79 15.92 -30.08
N PRO A 50 -5.59 15.37 -30.29
CA PRO A 50 -5.45 13.94 -30.42
C PRO A 50 -5.83 13.40 -29.04
N ALA A 51 -7.11 13.09 -28.84
CA ALA A 51 -7.49 12.10 -27.87
C ALA A 51 -6.75 10.88 -28.39
N GLU A 52 -5.63 10.56 -27.74
CA GLU A 52 -4.83 9.42 -28.10
C GLU A 52 -5.64 8.18 -27.72
N LEU A 53 -6.54 7.82 -28.62
CA LEU A 53 -7.39 6.64 -28.53
C LEU A 53 -6.46 5.44 -28.70
N ARG A 54 -5.96 4.93 -27.57
CA ARG A 54 -5.13 3.74 -27.48
C ARG A 54 -6.02 2.55 -27.18
N ALA A 55 -6.28 1.76 -28.21
CA ALA A 55 -6.72 0.41 -28.01
C ALA A 55 -5.55 -0.45 -27.50
N ASP A 56 -5.84 -1.50 -26.74
CA ASP A 56 -4.79 -2.41 -26.26
C ASP A 56 -4.04 -3.08 -27.42
N LEU A 57 -4.80 -3.52 -28.44
CA LEU A 57 -4.24 -4.10 -29.66
C LEU A 57 -5.20 -3.93 -30.85
N VAL A 58 -4.67 -3.72 -32.05
CA VAL A 58 -5.44 -3.73 -33.30
C VAL A 58 -4.84 -4.76 -34.26
N LEU A 59 -5.64 -5.74 -34.65
CA LEU A 59 -5.27 -6.80 -35.59
C LEU A 59 -5.84 -6.51 -36.98
N GLU A 60 -5.05 -6.76 -38.02
CA GLU A 60 -5.45 -6.62 -39.42
C GLU A 60 -5.53 -8.01 -40.08
N LEU A 61 -6.72 -8.41 -40.52
CA LEU A 61 -6.92 -9.64 -41.26
C LEU A 61 -6.80 -9.35 -42.75
N ARG A 62 -5.93 -10.11 -43.43
CA ARG A 62 -5.68 -9.97 -44.86
C ARG A 62 -6.03 -11.26 -45.59
N ASP A 63 -6.57 -11.13 -46.79
CA ASP A 63 -6.76 -12.28 -47.68
C ASP A 63 -5.42 -12.78 -48.26
N ALA A 64 -5.44 -13.88 -49.01
CA ALA A 64 -4.26 -14.49 -49.60
C ALA A 64 -3.46 -13.55 -50.54
N ASN A 65 -4.07 -12.45 -51.01
CA ASN A 65 -3.44 -11.44 -51.85
C ASN A 65 -2.93 -10.24 -51.05
N GLY A 66 -3.00 -10.30 -49.71
CA GLY A 66 -2.57 -9.23 -48.82
C GLY A 66 -3.55 -8.08 -48.67
N ARG A 67 -4.77 -8.17 -49.25
CA ARG A 67 -5.78 -7.12 -49.12
C ARG A 67 -6.44 -7.19 -47.74
N LEU A 68 -6.57 -6.04 -47.09
CA LEU A 68 -7.23 -5.93 -45.80
C LEU A 68 -8.72 -6.21 -45.91
N VAL A 69 -9.23 -7.15 -45.12
CA VAL A 69 -10.64 -7.57 -45.13
C VAL A 69 -11.38 -7.23 -43.84
N LEU A 70 -10.70 -7.23 -42.70
CA LEU A 70 -11.27 -6.91 -41.40
C LEU A 70 -10.18 -6.36 -40.46
N ALA A 71 -10.57 -5.45 -39.58
CA ALA A 71 -9.77 -5.08 -38.42
C ALA A 71 -10.45 -5.50 -37.12
N ILE A 72 -9.68 -5.99 -36.15
CA ILE A 72 -10.18 -6.38 -34.82
C ILE A 72 -9.50 -5.50 -33.79
N VAL A 73 -10.28 -4.71 -33.06
CA VAL A 73 -9.84 -3.95 -31.89
C VAL A 73 -9.96 -4.86 -30.68
N LEU A 74 -8.85 -5.31 -30.12
CA LEU A 74 -8.82 -6.16 -28.93
C LEU A 74 -8.68 -5.27 -27.68
N GLU A 75 -9.50 -5.56 -26.67
CA GLU A 75 -9.49 -4.88 -25.36
C GLU A 75 -9.56 -5.93 -24.25
N VAL A 76 -8.78 -5.75 -23.18
CA VAL A 76 -8.84 -6.61 -21.99
C VAL A 76 -9.52 -5.83 -20.86
N GLN A 77 -10.68 -6.32 -20.40
CA GLN A 77 -11.45 -5.62 -19.38
C GLN A 77 -11.58 -6.44 -18.10
N ARG A 78 -11.08 -5.87 -16.99
CA ARG A 78 -11.11 -6.49 -15.65
C ARG A 78 -12.22 -5.98 -14.74
N ASN A 79 -12.72 -4.77 -14.99
CA ASN A 79 -13.75 -4.11 -14.18
C ASN A 79 -14.73 -3.39 -15.10
N VAL A 80 -15.94 -3.09 -14.64
CA VAL A 80 -16.85 -2.22 -15.39
C VAL A 80 -16.26 -0.81 -15.50
N ASP A 81 -16.23 -0.28 -16.71
CA ASP A 81 -15.78 1.09 -17.02
C ASP A 81 -16.76 1.74 -18.01
N PRO A 82 -17.71 2.57 -17.53
CA PRO A 82 -18.72 3.18 -18.38
C PRO A 82 -18.15 3.97 -19.57
N ASP A 83 -16.95 4.56 -19.45
CA ASP A 83 -16.34 5.38 -20.50
C ASP A 83 -15.94 4.54 -21.73
N LYS A 84 -15.75 3.23 -21.55
CA LYS A 84 -15.49 2.31 -22.66
C LYS A 84 -16.67 2.19 -23.61
N LYS A 85 -17.91 2.42 -23.16
CA LYS A 85 -19.10 2.45 -24.03
C LYS A 85 -19.05 3.62 -25.02
N PHE A 86 -18.25 4.66 -24.77
CA PHE A 86 -17.99 5.74 -25.72
C PHE A 86 -16.68 5.52 -26.50
N SER A 87 -15.65 4.98 -25.84
CA SER A 87 -14.33 4.77 -26.45
C SER A 87 -14.31 3.65 -27.50
N TRP A 88 -14.96 2.51 -27.24
CA TRP A 88 -14.96 1.38 -28.18
C TRP A 88 -15.62 1.74 -29.52
N PRO A 89 -16.78 2.42 -29.58
CA PRO A 89 -17.29 2.93 -30.85
C PRO A 89 -16.32 3.86 -31.58
N ALA A 90 -15.64 4.75 -30.85
CA ALA A 90 -14.64 5.64 -31.45
C ALA A 90 -13.46 4.84 -32.05
N TYR A 91 -13.03 3.76 -31.39
CA TYR A 91 -12.00 2.85 -31.92
C TYR A 91 -12.46 2.16 -33.20
N VAL A 92 -13.64 1.52 -33.17
CA VAL A 92 -14.18 0.77 -34.31
C VAL A 92 -14.38 1.69 -35.52
N THR A 93 -15.03 2.83 -35.32
CA THR A 93 -15.31 3.80 -36.40
C THR A 93 -14.04 4.47 -36.90
N GLY A 94 -13.10 4.81 -36.00
CA GLY A 94 -11.81 5.38 -36.34
C GLY A 94 -10.92 4.42 -37.14
N VAL A 95 -10.82 3.16 -36.71
CA VAL A 95 -10.09 2.10 -37.44
C VAL A 95 -10.74 1.87 -38.79
N ARG A 96 -12.06 1.71 -38.86
CA ARG A 96 -12.81 1.57 -40.12
C ARG A 96 -12.51 2.72 -41.09
N ALA A 97 -12.55 3.96 -40.61
CA ALA A 97 -12.33 5.15 -41.44
C ALA A 97 -10.89 5.21 -41.98
N ARG A 98 -9.89 4.93 -41.14
CA ARG A 98 -8.46 4.95 -41.54
C ARG A 98 -8.10 3.79 -42.46
N ARG A 99 -8.62 2.60 -42.18
CA ARG A 99 -8.26 1.36 -42.86
C ARG A 99 -9.14 1.02 -44.06
N ARG A 100 -10.32 1.66 -44.18
CA ARG A 100 -11.29 1.46 -45.25
C ARG A 100 -11.75 0.00 -45.39
N CYS A 101 -11.87 -0.71 -44.26
CA CYS A 101 -12.38 -2.08 -44.16
C CYS A 101 -13.39 -2.20 -43.01
N GLY A 102 -14.09 -3.32 -42.90
CA GLY A 102 -14.90 -3.62 -41.70
C GLY A 102 -14.02 -3.60 -40.45
N ALA A 103 -14.60 -3.23 -39.31
CA ALA A 103 -13.92 -3.28 -38.02
C ALA A 103 -14.89 -3.76 -36.94
N VAL A 104 -14.37 -4.51 -35.97
CA VAL A 104 -15.11 -5.01 -34.80
C VAL A 104 -14.29 -4.78 -33.54
N VAL A 105 -14.94 -4.84 -32.38
CA VAL A 105 -14.26 -4.87 -31.08
C VAL A 105 -14.44 -6.25 -30.45
N LEU A 106 -13.32 -6.82 -29.99
CA LEU A 106 -13.23 -8.08 -29.28
C LEU A 106 -12.75 -7.78 -27.85
N VAL A 107 -13.56 -8.10 -26.86
CA VAL A 107 -13.28 -7.82 -25.45
C VAL A 107 -13.00 -9.12 -24.71
N VAL A 108 -11.86 -9.21 -24.03
CA VAL A 108 -11.54 -10.31 -23.11
C VAL A 108 -11.99 -9.91 -21.70
N ALA A 109 -12.98 -10.62 -21.16
CA ALA A 109 -13.57 -10.33 -19.86
C ALA A 109 -13.81 -11.64 -19.09
N PRO A 110 -12.84 -12.11 -18.30
CA PRO A 110 -12.96 -13.38 -17.57
C PRO A 110 -14.06 -13.39 -16.49
N ASP A 111 -14.38 -12.23 -15.91
CA ASP A 111 -15.47 -12.10 -14.94
C ASP A 111 -16.84 -12.08 -15.65
N ALA A 112 -17.78 -12.88 -15.17
CA ALA A 112 -19.10 -13.02 -15.77
C ALA A 112 -19.91 -11.71 -15.77
N GLY A 113 -19.80 -10.90 -14.71
CA GLY A 113 -20.50 -9.62 -14.60
C GLY A 113 -19.93 -8.58 -15.56
N VAL A 114 -18.59 -8.48 -15.62
CA VAL A 114 -17.91 -7.61 -16.59
C VAL A 114 -18.19 -8.04 -18.02
N ALA A 115 -18.20 -9.35 -18.31
CA ALA A 115 -18.50 -9.87 -19.64
C ALA A 115 -19.93 -9.56 -20.10
N ALA A 116 -20.92 -9.74 -19.22
CA ALA A 116 -22.32 -9.44 -19.51
C ALA A 116 -22.51 -7.95 -19.83
N TRP A 117 -21.94 -7.07 -19.00
CA TRP A 117 -21.95 -5.63 -19.25
C TRP A 117 -21.23 -5.26 -20.56
N ALA A 118 -20.05 -5.84 -20.81
CA ALA A 118 -19.29 -5.56 -22.03
C ALA A 118 -20.08 -5.94 -23.29
N ALA A 119 -20.85 -7.02 -23.24
CA ALA A 119 -21.63 -7.54 -24.37
C ALA A 119 -22.89 -6.73 -24.71
N GLU A 120 -23.31 -5.79 -23.85
CA GLU A 120 -24.44 -4.92 -24.15
C GLU A 120 -24.20 -4.10 -25.43
N SER A 121 -25.19 -4.11 -26.33
CA SER A 121 -25.19 -3.32 -27.56
C SER A 121 -25.10 -1.83 -27.26
N ILE A 122 -24.28 -1.13 -28.04
CA ILE A 122 -23.99 0.30 -27.84
C ILE A 122 -24.70 1.09 -28.92
N ASP A 123 -25.80 1.75 -28.56
CA ASP A 123 -26.50 2.68 -29.45
C ASP A 123 -25.67 3.96 -29.63
N LEU A 124 -25.35 4.28 -30.90
CA LEU A 124 -24.63 5.49 -31.28
C LEU A 124 -25.54 6.70 -31.45
N GLY A 125 -26.86 6.48 -31.38
CA GLY A 125 -27.86 7.53 -31.38
C GLY A 125 -29.14 7.11 -32.11
N LEU A 126 -30.27 7.37 -31.44
CA LEU A 126 -31.62 7.26 -32.01
C LEU A 126 -31.95 5.84 -32.52
N GLY A 127 -31.25 4.81 -32.03
CA GLY A 127 -31.40 3.42 -32.46
C GLY A 127 -30.96 3.14 -33.90
N ARG A 128 -30.26 4.08 -34.55
CA ARG A 128 -29.95 4.01 -35.99
C ARG A 128 -28.55 3.48 -36.31
N GLY A 129 -27.70 3.33 -35.31
CA GLY A 129 -26.38 2.75 -35.46
C GLY A 129 -25.96 2.10 -34.15
N HIS A 130 -25.40 0.91 -34.23
CA HIS A 130 -24.99 0.14 -33.06
C HIS A 130 -23.58 -0.38 -33.24
N VAL A 131 -22.85 -0.51 -32.12
CA VAL A 131 -21.66 -1.35 -32.04
C VAL A 131 -21.99 -2.50 -31.11
N GLU A 132 -21.78 -3.71 -31.59
CA GLU A 132 -21.98 -4.95 -30.83
C GLU A 132 -20.60 -5.54 -30.47
N PRO A 133 -20.15 -5.42 -29.22
CA PRO A 133 -18.89 -6.01 -28.80
C PRO A 133 -18.95 -7.54 -28.83
N LEU A 134 -17.92 -8.17 -29.41
CA LEU A 134 -17.71 -9.61 -29.27
C LEU A 134 -16.97 -9.85 -27.97
N VAL A 135 -17.53 -10.64 -27.05
CA VAL A 135 -16.96 -10.79 -25.69
C VAL A 135 -16.51 -12.23 -25.42
N LEU A 136 -15.23 -12.38 -25.12
CA LEU A 136 -14.63 -13.61 -24.59
C LEU A 136 -14.74 -13.60 -23.07
N GLY A 137 -15.89 -14.05 -22.58
CA GLY A 137 -16.15 -14.30 -21.16
C GLY A 137 -16.76 -15.67 -20.92
N PRO A 138 -17.15 -16.00 -19.67
CA PRO A 138 -17.59 -17.34 -19.28
C PRO A 138 -18.77 -17.91 -20.09
N ALA A 139 -19.63 -17.06 -20.67
CA ALA A 139 -20.73 -17.52 -21.50
C ALA A 139 -20.32 -18.01 -22.90
N VAL A 140 -19.13 -17.61 -23.38
CA VAL A 140 -18.64 -17.87 -24.74
C VAL A 140 -17.43 -18.80 -24.72
N VAL A 141 -16.53 -18.62 -23.75
CA VAL A 141 -15.36 -19.48 -23.59
C VAL A 141 -15.82 -20.86 -23.10
N PRO A 142 -15.47 -21.98 -23.76
CA PRO A 142 -15.87 -23.30 -23.32
C PRO A 142 -15.09 -23.76 -22.08
N GLU A 143 -15.67 -24.67 -21.30
CA GLU A 143 -14.92 -25.42 -20.29
C GLU A 143 -14.04 -26.47 -20.99
N ILE A 144 -12.73 -26.29 -20.95
CA ILE A 144 -11.76 -27.28 -21.42
C ILE A 144 -11.33 -28.13 -20.24
N THR A 145 -11.83 -29.36 -20.20
CA THR A 145 -11.51 -30.36 -19.17
C THR A 145 -10.67 -31.53 -19.69
N ASP A 146 -10.67 -31.76 -21.01
CA ASP A 146 -9.88 -32.81 -21.64
C ASP A 146 -8.42 -32.37 -21.83
N LEU A 147 -7.48 -33.23 -21.43
CA LEU A 147 -6.05 -32.91 -21.47
C LEU A 147 -5.52 -32.80 -22.91
N ALA A 148 -5.99 -33.65 -23.82
CA ALA A 148 -5.52 -33.65 -25.21
C ALA A 148 -6.05 -32.44 -25.98
N ASP A 149 -7.25 -31.97 -25.67
CA ASP A 149 -7.79 -30.75 -26.24
C ASP A 149 -7.08 -29.51 -25.66
N ALA A 150 -6.79 -29.50 -24.35
CA ALA A 150 -6.00 -28.44 -23.75
C ALA A 150 -4.58 -28.33 -24.34
N GLU A 151 -3.92 -29.47 -24.59
CA GLU A 151 -2.59 -29.48 -25.21
C GLU A 151 -2.58 -28.94 -26.65
N LYS A 152 -3.67 -29.13 -27.41
CA LYS A 152 -3.79 -28.59 -28.77
C LYS A 152 -4.09 -27.09 -28.77
N GLU A 153 -4.84 -26.62 -27.78
CA GLU A 153 -5.33 -25.24 -27.69
C GLU A 153 -4.92 -24.59 -26.36
N ALA A 154 -3.61 -24.46 -26.14
CA ALA A 154 -3.06 -24.00 -24.85
C ALA A 154 -3.61 -22.63 -24.42
N GLU A 155 -3.67 -21.65 -25.32
CA GLU A 155 -4.23 -20.33 -25.02
C GLU A 155 -5.73 -20.38 -24.70
N LEU A 156 -6.49 -21.26 -25.37
CA LEU A 156 -7.91 -21.43 -25.05
C LEU A 156 -8.08 -22.15 -23.70
N ALA A 157 -7.19 -23.08 -23.36
CA ALA A 157 -7.18 -23.72 -22.04
C ALA A 157 -6.88 -22.70 -20.92
N VAL A 158 -5.99 -21.73 -21.17
CA VAL A 158 -5.74 -20.60 -20.26
C VAL A 158 -6.99 -19.73 -20.10
N LEU A 159 -7.62 -19.33 -21.21
CA LEU A 159 -8.87 -18.54 -21.16
C LEU A 159 -10.00 -19.30 -20.44
N SER A 160 -10.11 -20.62 -20.69
CA SER A 160 -11.05 -21.51 -20.00
C SER A 160 -10.78 -21.54 -18.50
N ALA A 161 -9.53 -21.70 -18.08
CA ALA A 161 -9.16 -21.67 -16.67
C ALA A 161 -9.44 -20.31 -16.01
N MET A 162 -9.21 -19.20 -16.71
CA MET A 162 -9.53 -17.87 -16.20
C MET A 162 -11.04 -17.65 -16.05
N ALA A 163 -11.84 -18.14 -17.00
CA ALA A 163 -13.30 -17.99 -17.00
C ALA A 163 -14.00 -18.93 -16.01
N HIS A 164 -13.53 -20.17 -15.90
CA HIS A 164 -14.23 -21.27 -15.24
C HIS A 164 -13.51 -21.85 -14.03
N GLY A 165 -12.27 -21.42 -13.76
CA GLY A 165 -11.45 -21.94 -12.66
C GLY A 165 -12.11 -21.81 -11.29
N ASN A 166 -12.99 -20.81 -11.09
CA ASN A 166 -13.75 -20.62 -9.86
C ASN A 166 -15.12 -21.32 -9.84
N GLY A 167 -15.46 -22.05 -10.90
CA GLY A 167 -16.74 -22.74 -11.08
C GLY A 167 -16.75 -24.16 -10.50
N PRO A 168 -17.87 -24.89 -10.66
CA PRO A 168 -18.04 -26.24 -10.13
C PRO A 168 -17.03 -27.25 -10.69
N ASN A 169 -16.64 -27.11 -11.96
CA ASN A 169 -15.63 -27.95 -12.62
C ASN A 169 -14.22 -27.32 -12.56
N GLY A 170 -14.02 -26.32 -11.71
CA GLY A 170 -12.85 -25.45 -11.70
C GLY A 170 -11.52 -26.19 -11.62
N LEU A 171 -11.39 -27.15 -10.71
CA LEU A 171 -10.17 -27.96 -10.58
C LEU A 171 -9.85 -28.75 -11.84
N THR A 172 -10.85 -29.34 -12.50
CA THR A 172 -10.64 -30.13 -13.72
C THR A 172 -10.15 -29.24 -14.86
N VAL A 173 -10.75 -28.06 -15.01
CA VAL A 173 -10.31 -27.07 -16.01
C VAL A 173 -8.87 -26.59 -15.71
N LEU A 174 -8.55 -26.34 -14.44
CA LEU A 174 -7.22 -25.93 -14.02
C LEU A 174 -6.17 -27.00 -14.29
N GLN A 175 -6.49 -28.27 -14.04
CA GLN A 175 -5.60 -29.40 -14.36
C GLN A 175 -5.31 -29.47 -15.87
N ALA A 176 -6.34 -29.31 -16.71
CA ALA A 176 -6.19 -29.32 -18.15
C ALA A 176 -5.30 -28.16 -18.63
N ALA A 177 -5.52 -26.95 -18.11
CA ALA A 177 -4.67 -25.80 -18.41
C ALA A 177 -3.22 -26.02 -17.96
N LEU A 178 -2.97 -26.52 -16.74
CA LEU A 178 -1.62 -26.81 -16.26
C LEU A 178 -0.88 -27.85 -17.10
N ALA A 179 -1.60 -28.86 -17.60
CA ALA A 179 -1.03 -29.84 -18.53
C ALA A 179 -0.60 -29.16 -19.84
N ALA A 180 -1.45 -28.29 -20.40
CA ALA A 180 -1.13 -27.53 -21.60
C ALA A 180 0.09 -26.61 -21.41
N LEU A 181 0.18 -25.91 -20.26
CA LEU A 181 1.33 -25.07 -19.91
C LEU A 181 2.64 -25.85 -19.84
N GLY A 182 2.59 -27.15 -19.53
CA GLY A 182 3.77 -28.00 -19.50
C GLY A 182 4.44 -28.24 -20.86
N ARG A 183 3.75 -27.93 -21.96
CA ARG A 183 4.28 -28.02 -23.33
C ARG A 183 4.93 -26.73 -23.83
N LEU A 184 4.64 -25.61 -23.17
CA LEU A 184 5.20 -24.31 -23.53
C LEU A 184 6.63 -24.19 -22.99
N ASP A 185 7.40 -23.23 -23.53
CA ASP A 185 8.63 -22.84 -22.87
C ASP A 185 8.33 -22.17 -21.52
N GLN A 186 9.38 -22.09 -20.72
CA GLN A 186 9.27 -21.72 -19.32
C GLN A 186 8.73 -20.31 -19.10
N GLU A 187 9.11 -19.34 -19.93
CA GLU A 187 8.72 -17.95 -19.74
C GLU A 187 7.22 -17.78 -19.99
N HIS A 188 6.71 -18.35 -21.09
CA HIS A 188 5.28 -18.33 -21.40
C HIS A 188 4.46 -19.11 -20.35
N ALA A 189 4.92 -20.30 -19.94
CA ALA A 189 4.22 -21.09 -18.92
C ALA A 189 4.09 -20.33 -17.60
N MET A 190 5.13 -19.59 -17.17
CA MET A 190 5.08 -18.79 -15.95
C MET A 190 4.11 -17.62 -16.05
N VAL A 191 4.10 -16.91 -17.19
CA VAL A 191 3.17 -15.78 -17.39
C VAL A 191 1.72 -16.26 -17.39
N TYR A 192 1.43 -17.33 -18.14
CA TYR A 192 0.07 -17.87 -18.20
C TYR A 192 -0.38 -18.48 -16.87
N PHE A 193 0.51 -19.15 -16.14
CA PHE A 193 0.20 -19.61 -14.78
C PHE A 193 -0.17 -18.44 -13.87
N GLN A 194 0.60 -17.35 -13.91
CA GLN A 194 0.32 -16.18 -13.08
C GLN A 194 -1.04 -15.55 -13.43
N LEU A 195 -1.39 -15.46 -14.72
CA LEU A 195 -2.70 -14.96 -15.16
C LEU A 195 -3.86 -15.81 -14.62
N ILE A 196 -3.72 -17.14 -14.68
CA ILE A 196 -4.71 -18.05 -14.11
C ILE A 196 -4.78 -17.84 -12.60
N TRP A 197 -3.62 -17.87 -11.92
CA TRP A 197 -3.52 -17.74 -10.47
C TRP A 197 -4.16 -16.47 -9.93
N ASP A 198 -3.90 -15.33 -10.57
CA ASP A 198 -4.46 -14.02 -10.21
C ASP A 198 -5.98 -13.94 -10.43
N GLY A 199 -6.53 -14.80 -11.30
CA GLY A 199 -7.96 -14.93 -11.54
C GLY A 199 -8.68 -15.83 -10.54
N LEU A 200 -7.96 -16.65 -9.77
CA LEU A 200 -8.54 -17.57 -8.80
C LEU A 200 -8.90 -16.88 -7.48
N ARG A 201 -10.04 -17.27 -6.90
CA ARG A 201 -10.42 -16.93 -5.54
C ARG A 201 -9.70 -17.83 -4.55
N GLU A 202 -9.52 -17.34 -3.32
CA GLU A 202 -8.80 -18.03 -2.25
C GLU A 202 -9.20 -19.51 -2.05
N PRO A 203 -10.49 -19.90 -2.05
CA PRO A 203 -10.85 -21.32 -1.91
C PRO A 203 -10.30 -22.20 -3.03
N MET A 204 -10.26 -21.68 -4.26
CA MET A 204 -9.75 -22.43 -5.40
C MET A 204 -8.21 -22.43 -5.46
N GLN A 205 -7.57 -21.33 -5.04
CA GLN A 205 -6.11 -21.30 -4.86
C GLN A 205 -5.65 -22.39 -3.87
N GLN A 206 -6.31 -22.49 -2.72
CA GLN A 206 -6.03 -23.53 -1.72
C GLN A 206 -6.28 -24.94 -2.27
N ALA A 207 -7.37 -25.14 -3.03
CA ALA A 207 -7.67 -26.43 -3.63
C ALA A 207 -6.63 -26.83 -4.68
N LEU A 208 -6.15 -25.88 -5.49
CA LEU A 208 -5.09 -26.12 -6.48
C LEU A 208 -3.74 -26.42 -5.80
N GLU A 209 -3.39 -25.69 -4.75
CA GLU A 209 -2.19 -25.95 -3.94
C GLU A 209 -2.22 -27.35 -3.34
N ALA A 210 -3.34 -27.74 -2.71
CA ALA A 210 -3.50 -29.06 -2.13
C ALA A 210 -3.29 -30.17 -3.17
N LEU A 211 -3.85 -29.99 -4.38
CA LEU A 211 -3.70 -30.92 -5.50
C LEU A 211 -2.25 -31.05 -5.96
N VAL A 212 -1.52 -29.93 -6.06
CA VAL A 212 -0.11 -29.93 -6.43
C VAL A 212 0.75 -30.60 -5.35
N MET A 213 0.45 -30.37 -4.06
CA MET A 213 1.14 -31.01 -2.94
C MET A 213 0.91 -32.52 -2.89
N GLU A 214 -0.34 -32.98 -3.08
CA GLU A 214 -0.70 -34.40 -3.11
C GLU A 214 0.10 -35.15 -4.18
N ARG A 215 0.13 -34.62 -5.42
CA ARG A 215 0.90 -35.19 -6.52
C ARG A 215 2.41 -35.24 -6.27
N GLN A 216 2.97 -34.28 -5.51
CA GLN A 216 4.38 -34.36 -5.10
C GLN A 216 4.64 -35.50 -4.11
N ILE A 217 3.73 -35.73 -3.17
CA ILE A 217 3.88 -36.76 -2.13
C ILE A 217 3.76 -38.16 -2.74
N GLU A 218 2.84 -38.34 -3.67
CA GLU A 218 2.58 -39.63 -4.34
C GLU A 218 3.68 -40.04 -5.32
N GLY A 219 4.64 -39.16 -5.62
CA GLY A 219 5.75 -39.47 -6.53
C GLY A 219 5.31 -39.70 -7.97
N GLU A 220 4.10 -39.25 -8.34
CA GLU A 220 3.64 -39.27 -9.72
C GLU A 220 4.54 -38.35 -10.57
N ALA A 221 5.35 -38.95 -11.45
CA ALA A 221 5.93 -38.24 -12.58
C ALA A 221 4.75 -37.74 -13.44
N THR A 222 4.51 -36.45 -13.66
CA THR A 222 5.46 -35.38 -13.95
C THR A 222 4.72 -34.07 -13.67
N LEU A 223 5.01 -33.38 -12.56
CA LEU A 223 4.64 -31.96 -12.50
C LEU A 223 5.38 -31.25 -13.63
N PRO A 224 4.70 -30.40 -14.41
CA PRO A 224 5.39 -29.62 -15.43
C PRO A 224 6.62 -28.90 -14.84
N PRO A 225 7.76 -28.86 -15.53
CA PRO A 225 9.00 -28.28 -15.00
C PRO A 225 8.86 -26.84 -14.49
N PHE A 226 7.91 -26.07 -15.03
CA PHE A 226 7.63 -24.71 -14.55
C PHE A 226 6.99 -24.72 -13.15
N VAL A 227 6.11 -25.68 -12.85
CA VAL A 227 5.46 -25.84 -11.52
C VAL A 227 6.50 -26.16 -10.46
N GLN A 228 7.43 -27.08 -10.76
CA GLN A 228 8.49 -27.42 -9.80
C GLN A 228 9.34 -26.20 -9.44
N ARG A 229 9.68 -25.36 -10.42
CA ARG A 229 10.44 -24.12 -10.17
C ARG A 229 9.66 -23.09 -9.37
N LEU A 230 8.36 -22.98 -9.57
CA LEU A 230 7.51 -22.11 -8.75
C LEU A 230 7.54 -22.56 -7.28
N ILE A 231 7.49 -23.88 -7.03
CA ILE A 231 7.61 -24.44 -5.70
C ILE A 231 8.99 -24.16 -5.09
N ASP A 232 10.06 -24.40 -5.84
CA ASP A 232 11.44 -24.17 -5.38
C ASP A 232 11.68 -22.68 -5.07
N ARG A 233 11.16 -21.79 -5.92
CA ARG A 233 11.18 -20.34 -5.70
C ARG A 233 10.39 -19.95 -4.46
N GLY A 234 9.18 -20.48 -4.29
CA GLY A 234 8.34 -20.21 -3.13
C GLY A 234 9.00 -20.66 -1.81
N LYS A 235 9.65 -21.84 -1.81
CA LYS A 235 10.44 -22.32 -0.68
C LYS A 235 11.58 -21.35 -0.35
N LEU A 236 12.35 -20.94 -1.35
CA LEU A 236 13.49 -20.03 -1.16
C LEU A 236 13.05 -18.64 -0.65
N GLU A 237 11.98 -18.08 -1.20
CA GLU A 237 11.40 -16.81 -0.74
C GLU A 237 10.87 -16.94 0.71
N GLY A 238 10.21 -18.06 1.03
CA GLY A 238 9.75 -18.38 2.38
C GLY A 238 10.88 -18.47 3.40
N GLU A 239 11.97 -19.18 3.07
CA GLU A 239 13.17 -19.28 3.92
C GLU A 239 13.83 -17.91 4.14
N LEU A 240 14.01 -17.12 3.08
CA LEU A 240 14.58 -15.77 3.18
C LEU A 240 13.72 -14.85 4.05
N LYS A 241 12.40 -14.88 3.88
CA LYS A 241 11.46 -14.10 4.68
C LYS A 241 11.51 -14.54 6.14
N GLY A 242 11.47 -15.84 6.40
CA GLY A 242 11.57 -16.41 7.75
C GLY A 242 12.88 -16.04 8.44
N MET A 243 14.01 -16.08 7.73
CA MET A 243 15.32 -15.68 8.26
C MET A 243 15.35 -14.18 8.61
N ARG A 244 14.85 -13.31 7.72
CA ARG A 244 14.78 -11.85 7.98
C ARG A 244 13.90 -11.52 9.17
N GLU A 245 12.71 -12.12 9.24
CA GLU A 245 11.78 -11.90 10.35
C GLU A 245 12.36 -12.43 11.66
N GLY A 246 12.98 -13.62 11.64
CA GLY A 246 13.66 -14.20 12.80
C GLY A 246 14.81 -13.33 13.30
N MET A 247 15.65 -12.80 12.41
CA MET A 247 16.75 -11.91 12.75
C MET A 247 16.25 -10.61 13.39
N ARG A 248 15.27 -9.96 12.75
CA ARG A 248 14.65 -8.72 13.27
C ARG A 248 14.02 -8.92 14.64
N GLN A 249 13.30 -10.03 14.83
CA GLN A 249 12.71 -10.37 16.13
C GLN A 249 13.78 -10.65 17.18
N GLY A 250 14.85 -11.36 16.82
CA GLY A 250 15.99 -11.65 17.70
C GLY A 250 16.68 -10.37 18.17
N GLU A 251 16.98 -9.45 17.27
CA GLU A 251 17.60 -8.16 17.59
C GLU A 251 16.70 -7.29 18.49
N LEU A 252 15.40 -7.17 18.17
CA LEU A 252 14.45 -6.41 18.99
C LEU A 252 14.32 -6.98 20.41
N LYS A 253 14.26 -8.31 20.54
CA LYS A 253 14.21 -8.98 21.85
C LYS A 253 15.52 -8.76 22.62
N GLY A 254 16.66 -8.99 21.98
CA GLY A 254 17.99 -8.81 22.58
C GLY A 254 18.23 -7.38 23.05
N MET A 255 17.84 -6.37 22.26
CA MET A 255 17.97 -4.97 22.62
C MET A 255 17.08 -4.59 23.80
N ARG A 256 15.81 -5.04 23.81
CA ARG A 256 14.89 -4.78 24.94
C ARG A 256 15.37 -5.42 26.23
N GLU A 257 15.79 -6.69 26.18
CA GLU A 257 16.30 -7.39 27.34
C GLU A 257 17.60 -6.77 27.84
N GLY A 258 18.53 -6.45 26.94
CA GLY A 258 19.79 -5.77 27.26
C GLY A 258 19.57 -4.41 27.91
N MET A 259 18.69 -3.58 27.36
CA MET A 259 18.36 -2.25 27.91
C MET A 259 17.72 -2.37 29.30
N ARG A 260 16.72 -3.24 29.45
CA ARG A 260 16.05 -3.46 30.75
C ARG A 260 17.02 -3.98 31.80
N GLN A 261 17.91 -4.92 31.46
CA GLN A 261 18.93 -5.41 32.39
C GLN A 261 19.95 -4.32 32.74
N GLY A 262 20.37 -3.52 31.76
CA GLY A 262 21.27 -2.39 31.95
C GLY A 262 20.70 -1.35 32.90
N GLU A 263 19.45 -0.94 32.69
CA GLU A 263 18.74 0.02 33.55
C GLU A 263 18.57 -0.50 34.98
N LEU A 264 18.13 -1.75 35.16
CA LEU A 264 17.97 -2.36 36.48
C LEU A 264 19.30 -2.45 37.25
N LYS A 265 20.39 -2.82 36.57
CA LYS A 265 21.73 -2.85 37.16
C LYS A 265 22.20 -1.44 37.52
N GLY A 266 22.11 -0.50 36.58
CA GLY A 266 22.51 0.89 36.79
C GLY A 266 21.76 1.56 37.93
N MET A 267 20.44 1.35 38.03
CA MET A 267 19.61 1.89 39.10
C MET A 267 19.97 1.30 40.47
N ARG A 268 20.18 -0.02 40.57
CA ARG A 268 20.61 -0.67 41.82
C ARG A 268 21.96 -0.18 42.30
N GLU A 269 22.93 -0.11 41.39
CA GLU A 269 24.28 0.36 41.73
C GLU A 269 24.27 1.84 42.12
N GLY A 270 23.58 2.67 41.36
CA GLY A 270 23.42 4.10 41.64
C GLY A 270 22.75 4.36 42.99
N MET A 271 21.65 3.65 43.30
CA MET A 271 20.95 3.79 44.58
C MET A 271 21.84 3.38 45.75
N ARG A 272 22.52 2.23 45.65
CA ARG A 272 23.40 1.74 46.72
C ARG A 272 24.58 2.69 46.97
N GLN A 273 25.19 3.22 45.91
CA GLN A 273 26.27 4.20 46.04
C GLN A 273 25.77 5.52 46.64
N GLY A 274 24.61 6.00 46.18
CA GLY A 274 23.97 7.20 46.70
C GLY A 274 23.66 7.11 48.19
N GLU A 275 23.06 6.01 48.63
CA GLU A 275 22.74 5.75 50.04
C GLU A 275 24.01 5.70 50.91
N LEU A 276 25.03 4.94 50.49
CA LEU A 276 26.29 4.82 51.23
C LEU A 276 26.99 6.17 51.37
N LYS A 277 27.03 6.95 50.29
CA LYS A 277 27.66 8.28 50.28
C LYS A 277 26.87 9.26 51.16
N GLY A 278 25.55 9.33 50.96
CA GLY A 278 24.67 10.21 51.74
C GLY A 278 24.69 9.88 53.23
N MET A 279 24.70 8.60 53.61
CA MET A 279 24.79 8.19 55.01
C MET A 279 26.14 8.56 55.64
N ARG A 280 27.25 8.40 54.92
CA ARG A 280 28.58 8.81 55.38
C ARG A 280 28.67 10.31 55.58
N GLU A 281 28.30 11.08 54.57
CA GLU A 281 28.37 12.55 54.60
C GLU A 281 27.43 13.11 55.68
N GLY A 282 26.19 12.62 55.75
CA GLY A 282 25.22 13.02 56.76
C GLY A 282 25.66 12.69 58.19
N LYS A 283 26.29 11.53 58.41
CA LYS A 283 26.81 11.16 59.74
C LYS A 283 27.99 12.05 60.15
N LEU A 284 28.93 12.31 59.23
CA LEU A 284 30.07 13.20 59.48
C LEU A 284 29.62 14.62 59.81
N GLU A 285 28.73 15.18 58.99
CA GLU A 285 28.22 16.53 59.20
C GLU A 285 27.39 16.62 60.49
N GLY A 286 26.53 15.63 60.76
CA GLY A 286 25.76 15.55 62.01
C GLY A 286 26.63 15.47 63.26
N MET A 287 27.73 14.69 63.23
CA MET A 287 28.70 14.64 64.33
C MET A 287 29.39 15.98 64.53
N ARG A 288 29.83 16.63 63.44
CA ARG A 288 30.51 17.93 63.50
C ARG A 288 29.61 19.03 64.04
N GLN A 289 28.36 19.09 63.59
CA GLN A 289 27.36 20.04 64.09
C GLN A 289 27.03 19.77 65.57
N GLY A 290 26.89 18.50 65.95
CA GLY A 290 26.68 18.10 67.35
C GLY A 290 27.82 18.53 68.27
N GLU A 291 29.07 18.35 67.83
CA GLU A 291 30.26 18.74 68.58
C GLU A 291 30.38 20.27 68.72
N LEU A 292 30.18 21.02 67.63
CA LEU A 292 30.17 22.48 67.65
C LEU A 292 29.11 23.01 68.61
N LYS A 293 27.88 22.48 68.55
CA LYS A 293 26.78 22.87 69.43
C LYS A 293 27.11 22.55 70.90
N GLY A 294 27.62 21.35 71.17
CA GLY A 294 28.01 20.93 72.52
C GLY A 294 29.10 21.82 73.13
N LYS A 295 30.12 22.19 72.36
CA LYS A 295 31.20 23.08 72.82
C LYS A 295 30.71 24.51 73.07
N LYS A 296 29.85 25.06 72.20
CA LYS A 296 29.20 26.36 72.44
C LYS A 296 28.39 26.37 73.72
N GLU A 297 27.53 25.36 73.93
CA GLU A 297 26.72 25.24 75.15
C GLU A 297 27.60 25.10 76.39
N THR A 298 28.70 24.36 76.31
CA THR A 298 29.67 24.20 77.40
C THR A 298 30.35 25.52 77.75
N LEU A 299 30.86 26.24 76.74
CA LEU A 299 31.49 27.55 76.90
C LEU A 299 30.54 28.55 77.59
N LEU A 300 29.29 28.63 77.12
CA LEU A 300 28.28 29.52 77.70
C LEU A 300 27.97 29.18 79.16
N ARG A 301 27.87 27.88 79.50
CA ARG A 301 27.65 27.44 80.88
C ARG A 301 28.82 27.78 81.80
N LEU A 302 30.05 27.63 81.31
CA LEU A 302 31.26 27.95 82.08
C LEU A 302 31.38 29.47 82.31
N LEU A 303 31.14 30.28 81.28
CA LEU A 303 31.10 31.75 81.38
C LEU A 303 30.07 32.23 82.41
N ALA A 304 28.85 31.66 82.37
CA ALA A 304 27.80 31.96 83.34
C ALA A 304 28.22 31.59 84.78
N ARG A 305 28.89 30.45 84.98
CA ARG A 305 29.39 30.00 86.28
C ARG A 305 30.55 30.86 86.80
N ALA A 306 31.40 31.37 85.90
CA ALA A 306 32.50 32.28 86.23
C ALA A 306 32.03 33.71 86.55
N GLY A 307 30.74 34.02 86.36
CA GLY A 307 30.18 35.36 86.61
C GLY A 307 30.57 36.39 85.56
N ILE A 308 31.01 35.94 84.38
CA ILE A 308 31.42 36.82 83.26
C ILE A 308 30.16 37.15 82.44
N ALA A 309 29.72 38.41 82.50
CA ALA A 309 28.60 38.88 81.68
C ALA A 309 29.03 39.03 80.21
N LEU A 310 28.21 38.53 79.29
CA LEU A 310 28.43 38.65 77.85
C LEU A 310 27.62 39.82 77.27
N ALA A 311 28.26 40.63 76.44
CA ALA A 311 27.55 41.55 75.56
C ALA A 311 26.87 40.79 74.40
N GLU A 312 25.87 41.41 73.78
CA GLU A 312 25.12 40.82 72.67
C GLU A 312 26.03 40.45 71.47
N SER A 313 27.04 41.29 71.19
CA SER A 313 28.05 41.05 70.17
C SER A 313 28.96 39.84 70.47
N GLU A 314 29.27 39.58 71.73
CA GLU A 314 30.11 38.46 72.18
C GLU A 314 29.35 37.14 72.13
N SER A 315 28.09 37.15 72.54
CA SER A 315 27.18 36.00 72.40
C SER A 315 26.96 35.65 70.92
N ALA A 316 26.74 36.64 70.06
CA ALA A 316 26.63 36.44 68.61
C ALA A 316 27.92 35.85 68.01
N ARG A 317 29.10 36.31 68.48
CA ARG A 317 30.41 35.78 68.05
C ARG A 317 30.60 34.31 68.43
N ILE A 318 30.18 33.90 69.63
CA ILE A 318 30.19 32.50 70.06
C ILE A 318 29.22 31.66 69.21
N GLN A 319 28.01 32.15 68.98
CA GLN A 319 27.00 31.45 68.19
C GLN A 319 27.38 31.31 66.71
N ALA A 320 28.09 32.29 66.14
CA ALA A 320 28.57 32.25 64.76
C ALA A 320 29.85 31.40 64.57
N CYS A 321 30.56 31.05 65.65
CA CYS A 321 31.80 30.29 65.55
C CYS A 321 31.55 28.89 64.97
N SER A 322 32.28 28.52 63.92
CA SER A 322 32.17 27.23 63.23
C SER A 322 33.45 26.39 63.31
N ASP A 323 34.42 26.84 64.11
CA ASP A 323 35.68 26.17 64.36
C ASP A 323 35.74 25.60 65.78
N ILE A 324 35.90 24.28 65.84
CA ILE A 324 35.96 23.50 67.09
C ILE A 324 37.18 23.89 67.91
N ALA A 325 38.34 24.07 67.27
CA ALA A 325 39.59 24.36 67.95
C ALA A 325 39.56 25.75 68.62
N THR A 326 38.90 26.72 67.98
CA THR A 326 38.67 28.04 68.57
C THR A 326 37.73 27.97 69.77
N LEU A 327 36.64 27.19 69.70
CA LEU A 327 35.75 27.00 70.85
C LEU A 327 36.45 26.32 72.03
N ASP A 328 37.31 25.33 71.78
CA ASP A 328 38.09 24.67 72.83
C ASP A 328 39.05 25.64 73.53
N ARG A 329 39.76 26.47 72.76
CA ARG A 329 40.63 27.50 73.31
C ARG A 329 39.85 28.48 74.20
N TRP A 330 38.67 28.91 73.75
CA TRP A 330 37.82 29.79 74.56
C TRP A 330 37.35 29.10 75.83
N ILE A 331 37.00 27.80 75.77
CA ILE A 331 36.63 27.01 76.97
C ILE A 331 37.77 26.99 77.99
N GLU A 332 39.00 26.76 77.52
CA GLU A 332 40.19 26.75 78.39
C GLU A 332 40.48 28.12 79.00
N ASN A 333 40.33 29.19 78.22
CA ASN A 333 40.56 30.57 78.67
C ASN A 333 39.64 30.99 79.83
N VAL A 334 38.47 30.36 79.99
CA VAL A 334 37.53 30.68 81.09
C VAL A 334 38.16 30.50 82.46
N LEU A 335 39.11 29.57 82.63
CA LEU A 335 39.70 29.24 83.94
C LEU A 335 40.65 30.33 84.49
N GLY A 336 40.99 31.36 83.71
CA GLY A 336 41.88 32.44 84.13
C GLY A 336 41.44 33.85 83.74
N ALA A 337 40.44 33.99 82.86
CA ALA A 337 39.94 35.27 82.39
C ALA A 337 39.03 35.96 83.41
N LYS A 338 39.09 37.30 83.47
CA LYS A 338 38.19 38.15 84.27
C LYS A 338 37.12 38.84 83.41
N THR A 339 37.28 38.83 82.09
CA THR A 339 36.36 39.47 81.15
C THR A 339 36.07 38.56 79.95
N ALA A 340 34.93 38.79 79.27
CA ALA A 340 34.56 38.03 78.09
C ALA A 340 35.53 38.24 76.91
N THR A 341 36.15 39.42 76.81
CA THR A 341 37.15 39.72 75.78
C THR A 341 38.41 38.88 75.95
N GLU A 342 38.85 38.61 77.18
CA GLU A 342 39.97 37.71 77.49
C GLU A 342 39.64 36.24 77.21
N VAL A 343 38.38 35.84 77.36
CA VAL A 343 37.95 34.48 76.99
C VAL A 343 37.96 34.30 75.47
N LEU A 344 37.49 35.30 74.72
CA LEU A 344 37.27 35.24 73.26
C LEU A 344 38.47 35.70 72.42
N SER A 345 39.65 35.87 73.01
CA SER A 345 40.92 36.11 72.31
C SER A 345 41.53 34.80 71.82
#